data_AF-A0A386C9F0-F1
#
_entry.id   AF-A0A386C9F0-F1
#
_cell.length_a   1.000
_cell.length_b   1.000
_cell.length_c   1.000
_cell.angle_alpha   90.00
_cell.angle_beta   90.00
_cell.angle_gamma   90.00
#
_symmetry.space_group_name_H-M   'P 1'
#
loop_
_entity.id
_entity.type
_entity.pdbx_description
1 polymer ?
#
loop_
_entity_poly.entity_id
_entity_poly.type
_entity_poly.pdbx_seq_one_letter_code
_entity_poly.pdbx_strand_id
1 'polypeptide(L)'
;MPRPKSDIDLEELEKLCAMQCTDEEIAAFLRVSTRTIERRRKVPSFREAMERGKAKGRVSVRRNLFRLATNGNLGANIFLAKNLLGYKDAVTNEHTGLDGGPIQMSLAQVLRERKKAGEQNDDEDS
;
A
#
# COMPACT_ATOMS: atom_id res chain seq x y z
N MET A 1 -35.88 17.41 6.23
CA MET A 1 -36.30 16.29 5.34
C MET A 1 -35.15 15.31 5.19
N PRO A 2 -35.38 13.99 5.14
CA PRO A 2 -34.33 13.01 4.83
C PRO A 2 -33.79 13.25 3.42
N ARG A 3 -32.46 13.33 3.25
CA ARG A 3 -31.84 13.44 1.92
C ARG A 3 -32.14 12.15 1.12
N PRO A 4 -32.66 12.23 -0.12
CA PRO A 4 -32.91 11.05 -0.94
C PRO A 4 -31.62 10.23 -1.09
N LYS A 5 -31.75 8.91 -1.01
CA LYS A 5 -30.63 8.00 -1.22
C LYS A 5 -30.19 8.14 -2.69
N SER A 6 -28.93 8.51 -2.91
CA SER A 6 -28.34 8.50 -4.26
C SER A 6 -28.42 7.09 -4.81
N ASP A 7 -28.99 6.93 -6.00
CA ASP A 7 -28.94 5.65 -6.69
C ASP A 7 -27.53 5.45 -7.24
N ILE A 8 -26.85 4.39 -6.80
CA ILE A 8 -25.49 4.09 -7.20
C ILE A 8 -25.54 2.79 -7.98
N ASP A 9 -25.14 2.85 -9.23
CA ASP A 9 -24.97 1.67 -10.07
C ASP A 9 -23.85 0.78 -9.51
N LEU A 10 -24.22 -0.46 -9.18
CA LEU A 10 -23.29 -1.45 -8.64
C LEU A 10 -22.31 -1.96 -9.69
N GLU A 11 -22.67 -1.95 -10.98
CA GLU A 11 -21.77 -2.36 -12.04
C GLU A 11 -20.65 -1.34 -12.22
N GLU A 12 -21.01 -0.05 -12.21
CA GLU A 12 -20.04 1.05 -12.26
C GLU A 12 -19.12 1.05 -11.02
N LEU A 13 -19.70 0.86 -9.82
CA LEU A 13 -18.92 0.69 -8.60
C LEU A 13 -17.92 -0.47 -8.70
N GLU A 14 -18.34 -1.60 -9.27
CA GLU A 14 -17.48 -2.76 -9.42
C GLU A 14 -16.31 -2.48 -10.40
N LYS A 15 -16.55 -1.72 -11.48
CA LYS A 15 -15.51 -1.25 -12.40
C LYS A 15 -14.49 -0.34 -11.71
N LEU A 16 -14.96 0.64 -10.92
CA LEU A 16 -14.08 1.52 -10.13
C LEU A 16 -13.23 0.71 -9.13
N CYS A 17 -13.84 -0.25 -8.43
CA CYS A 17 -13.13 -1.13 -7.51
C CYS A 17 -12.12 -2.03 -8.24
N ALA A 18 -12.38 -2.43 -9.49
CA ALA A 18 -11.43 -3.17 -10.31
C ALA A 18 -10.20 -2.35 -10.69
N MET A 19 -10.33 -1.03 -10.78
CA MET A 19 -9.19 -0.10 -10.92
C MET A 19 -8.46 0.15 -9.59
N GLN A 20 -8.90 -0.49 -8.50
CA GLN A 20 -8.34 -0.33 -7.14
C GLN A 20 -8.49 1.09 -6.59
N CYS A 21 -9.52 1.82 -7.03
CA CYS A 21 -9.80 3.15 -6.53
C CYS A 21 -10.08 3.14 -5.01
N THR A 22 -9.68 4.21 -4.34
CA THR A 22 -9.99 4.49 -2.94
C THR A 22 -11.44 4.93 -2.77
N ASP A 23 -11.93 4.94 -1.54
CA ASP A 23 -13.30 5.41 -1.25
C ASP A 23 -13.48 6.89 -1.59
N GLU A 24 -12.41 7.69 -1.53
CA GLU A 24 -12.38 9.10 -1.94
C GLU A 24 -12.54 9.25 -3.46
N GLU A 25 -11.78 8.48 -4.23
CA GLU A 25 -11.87 8.48 -5.70
C GLU A 25 -13.23 7.97 -6.18
N ILE A 26 -13.75 6.90 -5.57
CA ILE A 26 -15.09 6.37 -5.85
C ILE A 26 -16.15 7.44 -5.54
N ALA A 27 -16.04 8.11 -4.39
CA ALA A 27 -16.99 9.15 -4.00
C ALA A 27 -16.96 10.34 -4.96
N ALA A 28 -15.76 10.80 -5.33
CA ALA A 28 -15.57 11.88 -6.29
C ALA A 28 -16.18 11.54 -7.66
N PHE A 29 -15.91 10.33 -8.16
CA PHE A 29 -16.44 9.86 -9.45
C PHE A 29 -17.96 9.76 -9.45
N LEU A 30 -18.54 9.17 -8.41
CA LEU A 30 -19.99 9.00 -8.25
C LEU A 30 -20.70 10.27 -7.77
N ARG A 31 -19.96 11.37 -7.55
CA ARG A 31 -20.47 12.67 -7.06
C ARG A 31 -21.25 12.56 -5.76
N VAL A 32 -20.76 11.73 -4.85
CA VAL A 32 -21.29 11.56 -3.49
C VAL A 32 -20.22 11.89 -2.45
N SER A 33 -20.60 11.99 -1.17
CA SER A 33 -19.60 12.08 -0.11
C SER A 33 -18.97 10.73 0.20
N THR A 34 -17.73 10.71 0.66
CA THR A 34 -17.04 9.51 1.20
C THR A 34 -17.87 8.83 2.28
N ARG A 35 -18.47 9.61 3.19
CA ARG A 35 -19.42 9.12 4.21
C ARG A 35 -20.60 8.33 3.62
N THR A 36 -21.03 8.65 2.39
CA THR A 36 -22.07 7.89 1.70
C THR A 36 -21.56 6.51 1.30
N ILE A 37 -20.33 6.40 0.79
CA ILE A 37 -19.67 5.13 0.45
C ILE A 37 -19.48 4.27 1.69
N GLU A 38 -18.93 4.83 2.77
CA GLU A 38 -18.73 4.13 4.05
C GLU A 38 -20.02 3.54 4.60
N ARG A 39 -21.11 4.32 4.58
CA ARG A 39 -22.42 3.86 5.03
C ARG A 39 -22.98 2.75 4.11
N ARG A 40 -22.85 2.92 2.80
CA ARG A 40 -23.34 1.95 1.79
C ARG A 40 -22.58 0.64 1.84
N ARG A 41 -21.29 0.64 2.21
CA ARG A 41 -20.46 -0.55 2.42
C ARG A 41 -21.04 -1.53 3.46
N LYS A 42 -21.93 -1.08 4.34
CA LYS A 42 -22.64 -1.95 5.29
C LYS A 42 -23.74 -2.79 4.63
N VAL A 43 -24.23 -2.36 3.46
CA VAL A 43 -25.23 -3.08 2.66
C VAL A 43 -24.55 -4.27 1.97
N PRO A 44 -25.06 -5.51 2.12
CA PRO A 44 -24.41 -6.71 1.58
C PRO A 44 -24.10 -6.64 0.08
N SER A 45 -25.07 -6.29 -0.75
CA SER A 45 -24.89 -6.22 -2.21
C SER A 45 -23.83 -5.21 -2.64
N PHE A 46 -23.77 -4.05 -1.96
CA PHE A 46 -22.77 -3.02 -2.22
C PHE A 46 -21.37 -3.50 -1.83
N ARG A 47 -21.24 -4.11 -0.65
CA ARG A 47 -19.98 -4.71 -0.18
C ARG A 47 -19.49 -5.78 -1.15
N GLU A 48 -20.37 -6.68 -1.58
CA GLU A 48 -20.03 -7.76 -2.49
C GLU A 48 -19.57 -7.23 -3.85
N ALA A 49 -20.22 -6.19 -4.39
CA ALA A 49 -19.76 -5.53 -5.61
C ALA A 49 -18.35 -4.95 -5.46
N MET A 50 -18.08 -4.27 -4.33
CA MET A 50 -16.74 -3.74 -4.06
C MET A 50 -15.69 -4.85 -3.96
N GLU A 51 -15.98 -5.93 -3.23
CA GLU A 51 -15.04 -7.04 -3.05
C GLU A 51 -14.79 -7.82 -4.36
N ARG A 52 -15.83 -8.04 -5.17
CA ARG A 52 -15.67 -8.61 -6.52
C ARG A 52 -14.81 -7.73 -7.41
N GLY A 53 -15.06 -6.42 -7.42
CA GLY A 53 -14.25 -5.47 -8.17
C GLY A 53 -12.79 -5.53 -7.73
N LYS A 54 -12.54 -5.44 -6.41
CA LYS A 54 -11.18 -5.55 -5.86
C LYS A 54 -10.49 -6.87 -6.22
N ALA A 55 -11.22 -7.99 -6.20
CA ALA A 55 -10.71 -9.28 -6.64
C ALA A 55 -10.35 -9.27 -8.14
N LYS A 56 -11.19 -8.70 -9.00
CA LYS A 56 -10.91 -8.55 -10.44
C LYS A 56 -9.65 -7.72 -10.70
N GLY A 57 -9.46 -6.62 -9.99
CA GLY A 57 -8.25 -5.79 -10.09
C GLY A 57 -6.97 -6.57 -9.74
N ARG A 58 -6.98 -7.31 -8.62
CA ARG A 58 -5.87 -8.19 -8.22
C ARG A 58 -5.56 -9.27 -9.28
N VAL A 59 -6.58 -9.88 -9.87
CA VAL A 59 -6.40 -10.83 -10.98
C VAL A 59 -5.77 -10.14 -12.19
N SER A 60 -6.15 -8.90 -12.50
CA SER A 60 -5.57 -8.12 -13.59
C SER A 60 -4.07 -7.85 -13.39
N VAL A 61 -3.65 -7.46 -12.17
CA VAL A 61 -2.23 -7.29 -11.83
C VAL A 61 -1.46 -8.59 -12.07
N ARG A 62 -1.98 -9.73 -11.60
CA ARG A 62 -1.34 -11.04 -11.82
C ARG A 62 -1.22 -11.37 -13.30
N ARG A 63 -2.25 -11.11 -14.10
CA ARG A 63 -2.21 -11.30 -15.56
C ARG A 63 -1.14 -10.43 -16.21
N ASN A 64 -1.03 -9.16 -15.80
CA ASN A 64 -0.01 -8.27 -16.33
C ASN A 64 1.41 -8.72 -15.97
N LEU A 65 1.65 -9.24 -14.76
CA LEU A 65 2.94 -9.82 -14.40
C LEU A 65 3.33 -10.97 -15.33
N PHE A 66 2.41 -11.93 -15.59
CA PHE A 66 2.67 -13.03 -16.52
C PHE A 66 3.00 -12.54 -17.93
N ARG A 67 2.30 -11.51 -18.40
CA ARG A 67 2.54 -10.91 -19.73
C ARG A 67 3.88 -10.17 -19.81
N LEU A 68 4.29 -9.47 -18.76
CA LEU A 68 5.52 -8.66 -18.75
C LEU A 68 6.77 -9.49 -18.44
N ALA A 69 6.61 -10.64 -17.79
CA ALA A 69 7.70 -11.58 -17.53
C ALA A 69 8.42 -12.06 -18.81
N THR A 70 7.77 -11.97 -19.97
CA THR A 70 8.35 -12.40 -21.24
C THR A 70 8.94 -11.26 -22.07
N ASN A 71 8.53 -9.98 -21.91
CA ASN A 71 9.02 -8.87 -22.74
C ASN A 71 8.61 -7.45 -22.27
N GLY A 72 8.81 -7.07 -21.01
CA GLY A 72 8.30 -5.77 -20.51
C GLY A 72 9.14 -5.01 -19.48
N ASN A 73 8.79 -3.74 -19.29
CA ASN A 73 9.25 -2.91 -18.17
C ASN A 73 8.41 -3.23 -16.92
N LEU A 74 9.04 -3.89 -15.95
CA LEU A 74 8.37 -4.59 -14.85
C LEU A 74 8.11 -3.72 -13.60
N GLY A 75 8.72 -2.52 -13.51
CA GLY A 75 8.77 -1.72 -12.28
C GLY A 75 7.41 -1.40 -11.64
N ALA A 76 6.49 -0.81 -12.40
CA ALA A 76 5.15 -0.47 -11.89
C ALA A 76 4.33 -1.71 -11.50
N ASN A 77 4.52 -2.83 -12.18
CA ASN A 77 3.80 -4.06 -11.89
C ASN A 77 4.31 -4.74 -10.61
N ILE A 78 5.62 -4.70 -10.35
CA ILE A 78 6.17 -5.16 -9.05
C ILE A 78 5.61 -4.32 -7.91
N PHE A 79 5.57 -2.99 -8.07
CA PHE A 79 5.00 -2.12 -7.06
C PHE A 79 3.54 -2.50 -6.73
N LEU A 80 2.71 -2.68 -7.76
CA LEU A 80 1.32 -3.13 -7.58
C LEU A 80 1.24 -4.55 -7.00
N ALA A 81 2.12 -5.46 -7.40
CA ALA A 81 2.14 -6.82 -6.88
C ALA A 81 2.43 -6.87 -5.37
N LYS A 82 3.38 -6.06 -4.91
CA LYS A 82 3.72 -5.95 -3.48
C LYS A 82 2.55 -5.40 -2.68
N ASN A 83 1.96 -4.29 -3.14
CA ASN A 83 0.91 -3.59 -2.42
C ASN A 83 -0.46 -4.29 -2.47
N LEU A 84 -0.81 -4.96 -3.58
CA LEU A 84 -2.16 -5.51 -3.79
C LEU A 84 -2.23 -7.03 -3.74
N LEU A 85 -1.14 -7.74 -4.06
CA LEU A 85 -1.08 -9.20 -4.05
C LEU A 85 -0.32 -9.76 -2.83
N GLY A 86 0.27 -8.88 -2.02
CA GLY A 86 1.04 -9.26 -0.84
C GLY A 86 2.38 -9.91 -1.17
N TYR A 87 2.93 -9.66 -2.36
CA TYR A 87 4.26 -10.16 -2.72
C TYR A 87 5.31 -9.49 -1.84
N LYS A 88 6.29 -10.27 -1.40
CA LYS A 88 7.38 -9.81 -0.54
C LYS A 88 8.70 -10.25 -1.14
N ASP A 89 9.70 -9.41 -1.01
CA ASP A 89 11.07 -9.82 -1.26
C ASP A 89 11.50 -10.69 -0.08
N ALA A 90 12.09 -11.85 -0.37
CA ALA A 90 12.72 -12.67 0.63
C ALA A 90 14.20 -12.32 0.65
N VAL A 91 14.66 -11.76 1.77
CA VAL A 91 16.07 -11.44 2.00
C VAL A 91 16.51 -12.09 3.30
N THR A 92 17.53 -12.93 3.23
CA THR A 92 18.20 -13.51 4.40
C THR A 92 19.51 -12.78 4.59
N ASN A 93 19.63 -12.06 5.70
CA ASN A 93 20.86 -11.38 6.06
C ASN A 93 21.61 -12.21 7.10
N GLU A 94 22.84 -12.60 6.76
CA GLU A 94 23.82 -12.99 7.76
C GLU A 94 24.69 -11.77 8.10
N HIS A 95 24.74 -11.44 9.39
CA HIS A 95 25.56 -10.35 9.90
C HIS A 95 26.74 -10.92 10.66
N THR A 96 27.94 -10.63 10.17
CA THR A 96 29.19 -11.00 10.83
C THR A 96 30.04 -9.75 11.09
N GLY A 97 30.89 -9.84 12.10
CA GLY A 97 31.92 -8.85 12.38
C GLY A 97 33.09 -8.98 11.40
N LEU A 98 34.16 -8.24 11.70
CA LEU A 98 35.39 -8.27 10.90
C LEU A 98 35.88 -9.72 10.72
N ASP A 99 36.26 -10.06 9.50
CA ASP A 99 36.75 -11.38 9.10
C ASP A 99 35.80 -12.56 9.44
N GLY A 100 34.49 -12.32 9.45
CA GLY A 100 33.50 -13.36 9.77
C GLY A 100 33.37 -13.66 11.26
N GLY A 101 34.09 -12.90 12.10
CA GLY A 101 34.05 -13.04 13.55
C GLY A 101 32.78 -12.46 14.20
N PRO A 102 32.69 -12.46 15.54
CA PRO A 102 31.58 -11.84 16.26
C PRO A 102 31.50 -10.33 16.00
N ILE A 103 30.27 -9.81 15.92
CA ILE A 103 30.03 -8.37 15.86
C ILE A 103 30.56 -7.73 17.16
N GLN A 104 31.57 -6.88 17.03
CA GLN A 104 32.18 -6.20 18.16
C GLN A 104 31.35 -4.95 18.50
N MET A 105 30.84 -4.89 19.74
CA MET A 105 30.20 -3.69 20.27
C MET A 105 31.00 -3.18 21.47
N SER A 106 31.49 -1.94 21.40
CA SER A 106 32.08 -1.27 22.58
C SER A 106 31.15 -0.21 23.12
N LEU A 107 30.82 -0.32 24.41
CA LEU A 107 29.95 0.64 25.11
C LEU A 107 30.54 2.07 25.06
N ALA A 108 31.87 2.19 25.12
CA ALA A 108 32.56 3.46 25.02
C ALA A 108 32.47 4.10 23.62
N GLN A 109 32.39 3.31 22.52
CA GLN A 109 32.11 3.87 21.19
C GLN A 109 30.65 4.27 21.08
N VAL A 110 29.71 3.42 21.50
CA VAL A 110 28.26 3.73 21.46
C VAL A 110 27.93 5.01 22.23
N LEU A 111 28.50 5.19 23.43
CA LEU A 111 28.32 6.40 24.24
C LEU A 111 28.97 7.64 23.62
N ARG A 112 30.13 7.50 22.96
CA ARG A 112 30.80 8.60 22.25
C ARG A 112 30.03 9.03 21.00
N GLU A 113 29.49 8.09 20.24
CA GLU A 113 28.67 8.36 19.05
C GLU A 113 27.36 9.04 19.42
N ARG A 114 26.68 8.60 20.49
CA ARG A 114 25.48 9.27 21.01
C ARG A 114 25.75 10.69 21.50
N LYS A 115 26.91 10.94 22.13
CA LYS A 115 27.27 12.28 22.60
C LYS A 115 27.53 13.24 21.43
N LYS A 116 28.26 12.79 20.40
CA LYS A 116 28.48 13.57 19.16
C LYS A 116 27.18 13.88 18.41
N ALA A 117 26.23 12.93 18.38
CA ALA A 117 24.93 13.12 17.75
C ALA A 117 24.02 14.09 18.53
N GLY A 118 24.23 14.26 19.84
CA GLY A 118 23.54 15.29 20.63
C GLY A 118 24.10 16.68 20.35
N GLU A 119 25.44 16.81 20.33
CA GLU A 119 26.14 18.09 20.10
C GLU A 119 25.86 18.66 18.69
N GLN A 120 25.71 17.81 17.65
CA GLN A 120 25.38 18.26 16.29
C GLN A 120 23.95 18.81 16.13
N ASN A 121 22.99 18.41 16.96
CA ASN A 121 21.62 18.94 16.89
C ASN A 121 21.50 20.29 17.62
N ASP A 122 22.36 20.55 18.61
CA ASP A 122 22.38 21.81 19.35
C ASP A 122 23.05 22.95 18.54
N ASP A 123 23.93 22.60 17.59
CA ASP A 123 24.62 23.56 16.70
C ASP A 123 23.80 23.96 15.44
N GLU A 124 22.75 23.21 15.06
CA GLU A 124 21.88 23.52 13.91
C GLU A 124 20.63 24.36 14.26
N ASP A 125 20.27 24.47 15.55
CA ASP A 125 19.09 25.20 16.05
C ASP A 125 19.45 26.56 16.71
N SER A 126 20.69 27.05 16.53
CA SER A 126 21.20 28.37 16.97
C SER A 126 21.57 29.28 15.80
#